data_AF-A0A7C5L9K8-F1
#
_entry.id   AF-A0A7C5L9K8-F1
#
_cell.length_a   1.000
_cell.length_b   1.000
_cell.length_c   1.000
_cell.angle_alpha   90.00
_cell.angle_beta   90.00
_cell.angle_gamma   90.00
#
_symmetry.space_group_name_H-M   'P 1'
#
loop_
_entity.id
_entity.type
_entity.pdbx_description
1 polymer ?
#
loop_
_entity_poly.entity_id
_entity_poly.type
_entity_poly.pdbx_seq_one_letter_code
_entity_poly.pdbx_strand_id
1 'polypeptide(L)'
;RPDGIYCDDGNECTLNDSCIAGECAGEGEINCDDSNPCTTDTCQPDTGCVHTPNNDPCSTGLFCSIMETCQNGNCVGIPRPCSDFSDCTIDFCNEETDECVFVPLPDYSPCGSDSSTCCISGNCIPCP
;
A
#
# COMPACT_ATOMS: atom_id res chain seq x y z
N ARG A 1 -35.89 -34.84 -3.36
CA ARG A 1 -35.70 -34.36 -4.75
C ARG A 1 -34.80 -35.36 -5.47
N PRO A 2 -34.97 -35.60 -6.79
CA PRO A 2 -34.02 -36.42 -7.56
C PRO A 2 -32.60 -35.84 -7.47
N ASP A 3 -31.58 -36.69 -7.41
CA ASP A 3 -30.18 -36.24 -7.37
C ASP A 3 -29.72 -35.63 -8.70
N GLY A 4 -28.74 -34.73 -8.66
CA GLY A 4 -28.11 -34.11 -9.83
C GLY A 4 -28.94 -33.04 -10.55
N ILE A 5 -30.10 -32.69 -10.00
CA ILE A 5 -30.88 -31.53 -10.50
C ILE A 5 -30.42 -30.26 -9.80
N TYR A 6 -30.44 -29.15 -10.56
CA TYR A 6 -30.16 -27.83 -10.01
C TYR A 6 -31.02 -27.54 -8.78
N CYS A 7 -30.35 -26.97 -7.79
CA CYS A 7 -30.94 -26.44 -6.59
C CYS A 7 -30.23 -25.15 -6.18
N ASP A 8 -30.72 -24.50 -5.15
CA ASP A 8 -30.07 -23.35 -4.53
C ASP A 8 -30.04 -23.68 -3.04
N ASP A 9 -28.84 -23.81 -2.47
CA ASP A 9 -28.65 -24.18 -1.06
C ASP A 9 -28.71 -22.94 -0.14
N GLY A 10 -28.91 -21.76 -0.72
CA GLY A 10 -28.98 -20.47 -0.04
C GLY A 10 -27.62 -19.98 0.44
N ASN A 11 -26.52 -20.60 0.02
CA ASN A 11 -25.17 -20.20 0.36
C ASN A 11 -24.50 -19.58 -0.88
N GLU A 12 -24.36 -18.26 -0.86
CA GLU A 12 -23.71 -17.50 -1.93
C GLU A 12 -22.23 -17.88 -2.12
N CYS A 13 -21.64 -18.61 -1.16
CA CYS A 13 -20.26 -19.07 -1.21
C CYS A 13 -20.04 -20.37 -1.96
N THR A 14 -21.11 -21.05 -2.33
CA THR A 14 -21.04 -22.36 -2.97
C THR A 14 -21.29 -22.28 -4.47
N LEU A 15 -20.68 -23.21 -5.20
CA LEU A 15 -20.81 -23.35 -6.65
C LEU A 15 -21.44 -24.70 -7.00
N ASN A 16 -22.16 -24.70 -8.12
CA ASN A 16 -22.74 -25.90 -8.73
C ASN A 16 -23.73 -26.64 -7.82
N ASP A 17 -24.58 -25.88 -7.12
CA ASP A 17 -25.63 -26.39 -6.27
C ASP A 17 -26.51 -27.42 -6.97
N SER A 18 -26.52 -28.62 -6.39
CA SER A 18 -27.33 -29.72 -6.89
C SER A 18 -27.91 -30.56 -5.76
N CYS A 19 -28.97 -31.29 -6.06
CA CYS A 19 -29.51 -32.24 -5.10
C CYS A 19 -28.57 -33.43 -4.93
N ILE A 20 -28.13 -33.67 -3.69
CA ILE A 20 -27.28 -34.79 -3.30
C ILE A 20 -27.97 -35.51 -2.15
N ALA A 21 -28.37 -36.76 -2.36
CA ALA A 21 -29.08 -37.58 -1.37
C ALA A 21 -30.36 -36.90 -0.81
N GLY A 22 -31.03 -36.12 -1.65
CA GLY A 22 -32.26 -35.41 -1.28
C GLY A 22 -32.09 -34.06 -0.56
N GLU A 23 -30.87 -33.66 -0.22
CA GLU A 23 -30.51 -32.32 0.28
C GLU A 23 -29.94 -31.47 -0.85
N CYS A 24 -30.04 -30.15 -0.74
CA CYS A 24 -29.39 -29.24 -1.67
C CYS A 24 -28.06 -28.80 -1.08
N ALA A 25 -26.97 -28.94 -1.83
CA ALA A 25 -25.63 -28.51 -1.43
C ALA A 25 -24.80 -28.16 -2.68
N GLY A 26 -23.91 -27.19 -2.56
CA GLY A 26 -22.87 -26.95 -3.57
C GLY A 26 -21.65 -27.86 -3.46
N GLU A 27 -20.93 -27.98 -4.58
CA GLU A 27 -19.77 -28.87 -4.76
C GLU A 27 -18.42 -28.13 -4.79
N GLY A 28 -18.42 -26.81 -4.67
CA GLY A 28 -17.21 -26.00 -4.65
C GLY A 28 -17.40 -24.69 -3.89
N GLU A 29 -16.29 -24.02 -3.59
CA GLU A 29 -16.28 -22.70 -2.94
C GLU A 29 -15.90 -21.62 -3.95
N ILE A 30 -16.54 -20.46 -3.87
CA ILE A 30 -16.13 -19.30 -4.65
C ILE A 30 -14.77 -18.78 -4.15
N ASN A 31 -13.94 -18.33 -5.07
CA ASN A 31 -12.71 -17.62 -4.70
C ASN A 31 -13.03 -16.13 -4.50
N CYS A 32 -12.87 -15.65 -3.26
CA CYS A 32 -13.07 -14.25 -2.90
C CYS A 32 -11.79 -13.41 -2.88
N ASP A 33 -10.66 -13.94 -3.34
CA ASP A 33 -9.41 -13.17 -3.44
C ASP A 33 -9.56 -11.99 -4.40
N ASP A 34 -9.54 -10.76 -3.88
CA ASP A 34 -9.58 -9.52 -4.67
C ASP A 34 -8.18 -9.00 -5.07
N SER A 35 -7.14 -9.75 -4.72
CA SER A 35 -5.73 -9.43 -4.92
C SER A 35 -5.26 -8.16 -4.21
N ASN A 36 -6.04 -7.62 -3.26
CA ASN A 36 -5.63 -6.49 -2.44
C ASN A 36 -5.02 -7.00 -1.13
N PRO A 37 -3.72 -6.78 -0.87
CA PRO A 37 -3.11 -7.21 0.40
C PRO A 37 -3.68 -6.50 1.63
N CYS A 38 -4.42 -5.40 1.43
CA CYS A 38 -5.04 -4.60 2.48
C CYS A 38 -6.49 -4.95 2.78
N THR A 39 -6.98 -6.05 2.25
CA THR A 39 -8.25 -6.66 2.59
C THR A 39 -8.04 -8.05 3.17
N THR A 40 -8.90 -8.43 4.10
CA THR A 40 -9.10 -9.82 4.48
C THR A 40 -10.35 -10.30 3.77
N ASP A 41 -10.15 -11.25 2.87
CA ASP A 41 -11.21 -11.81 2.05
C ASP A 41 -11.89 -12.96 2.78
N THR A 42 -13.21 -12.86 2.87
CA THR A 42 -14.05 -13.89 3.47
C THR A 42 -15.27 -14.09 2.60
N CYS A 43 -15.72 -15.33 2.50
CA CYS A 43 -17.03 -15.60 1.94
C CYS A 43 -18.06 -15.77 3.06
N GLN A 44 -19.14 -15.00 2.99
CA GLN A 44 -20.26 -15.06 3.91
C GLN A 44 -21.49 -15.67 3.21
N PRO A 45 -22.10 -16.74 3.74
CA PRO A 45 -23.16 -17.46 3.04
C PRO A 45 -24.34 -16.61 2.58
N ASP A 46 -24.70 -15.56 3.32
CA ASP A 46 -25.86 -14.72 3.00
C ASP A 46 -25.54 -13.56 2.03
N THR A 47 -24.26 -13.22 1.84
CA THR A 47 -23.84 -11.99 1.13
C THR A 47 -22.77 -12.22 0.07
N GLY A 48 -22.17 -13.41 0.02
CA GLY A 48 -21.08 -13.75 -0.87
C GLY A 48 -19.73 -13.19 -0.39
N CYS A 49 -18.91 -12.74 -1.33
CA CYS A 49 -17.58 -12.23 -1.01
C CYS A 49 -17.63 -10.90 -0.24
N VAL A 50 -16.85 -10.85 0.84
CA VAL A 50 -16.67 -9.69 1.69
C VAL A 50 -15.18 -9.43 1.89
N HIS A 51 -14.75 -8.21 1.50
CA HIS A 51 -13.37 -7.75 1.54
C HIS A 51 -13.24 -6.70 2.65
N THR A 52 -12.75 -7.11 3.82
CA THR A 52 -12.69 -6.22 4.99
C THR A 52 -11.32 -5.56 5.10
N PRO A 53 -11.21 -4.22 5.18
CA PRO A 53 -9.92 -3.55 5.40
C PRO A 53 -9.16 -4.11 6.60
N ASN A 54 -7.88 -4.44 6.39
CA ASN A 54 -6.97 -4.89 7.45
C ASN A 54 -5.90 -3.82 7.74
N ASN A 55 -5.01 -4.11 8.70
CA ASN A 55 -3.87 -3.27 9.08
C ASN A 55 -2.53 -4.02 8.97
N ASP A 56 -2.46 -5.01 8.09
CA ASP A 56 -1.26 -5.84 7.95
C ASP A 56 -0.14 -5.09 7.20
N PRO A 57 1.13 -5.54 7.31
CA PRO A 57 2.19 -5.06 6.46
C PRO A 57 1.87 -5.32 4.99
N CYS A 58 2.17 -4.34 4.14
CA CYS A 58 1.92 -4.42 2.70
C CYS A 58 3.11 -3.81 1.94
N SER A 59 3.01 -3.73 0.60
CA SER A 59 3.93 -2.90 -0.16
C SER A 59 3.26 -2.10 -1.28
N THR A 60 3.62 -0.83 -1.41
CA THR A 60 3.18 0.02 -2.53
C THR A 60 4.07 -0.19 -3.77
N GLY A 61 5.22 -0.83 -3.61
CA GLY A 61 6.23 -0.99 -4.66
C GLY A 61 7.03 0.27 -4.98
N LEU A 62 6.82 1.36 -4.24
CA LEU A 62 7.53 2.64 -4.41
C LEU A 62 8.77 2.71 -3.53
N PHE A 63 9.89 3.20 -4.06
CA PHE A 63 11.14 3.33 -3.32
C PHE A 63 11.04 4.41 -2.23
N CYS A 64 10.43 5.56 -2.53
CA CYS A 64 10.29 6.66 -1.56
C CYS A 64 9.20 6.43 -0.52
N SER A 65 8.55 5.27 -0.54
CA SER A 65 7.63 4.81 0.50
C SER A 65 8.35 3.80 1.39
N ILE A 66 8.31 4.02 2.71
CA ILE A 66 8.87 3.07 3.70
C ILE A 66 7.85 2.81 4.81
N MET A 67 8.10 1.77 5.61
CA MET A 67 7.24 1.38 6.75
C MET A 67 5.76 1.24 6.33
N GLU A 68 5.55 0.47 5.27
CA GLU A 68 4.26 0.37 4.58
C GLU A 68 3.30 -0.51 5.36
N THR A 69 2.07 -0.03 5.57
CA THR A 69 1.03 -0.71 6.33
C THR A 69 -0.32 -0.40 5.71
N CYS A 70 -1.24 -1.35 5.79
CA CYS A 70 -2.60 -1.15 5.33
C CYS A 70 -3.34 -0.15 6.20
N GLN A 71 -4.03 0.79 5.54
CA GLN A 71 -4.91 1.75 6.17
C GLN A 71 -6.15 1.94 5.30
N ASN A 72 -7.33 1.62 5.85
CA ASN A 72 -8.61 1.76 5.15
C ASN A 72 -8.63 1.08 3.76
N GLY A 73 -8.05 -0.13 3.65
CA GLY A 73 -8.04 -0.91 2.42
C GLY A 73 -7.00 -0.47 1.39
N ASN A 74 -6.12 0.47 1.74
CA ASN A 74 -5.04 0.95 0.88
C ASN A 74 -3.70 0.69 1.54
N CYS A 75 -2.70 0.30 0.76
CA CYS A 75 -1.34 0.24 1.25
C CYS A 75 -0.76 1.66 1.29
N VAL A 76 -0.35 2.11 2.47
CA VAL A 76 0.23 3.44 2.66
C VAL A 76 1.57 3.32 3.37
N GLY A 77 2.53 4.16 2.99
CA GLY A 77 3.82 4.28 3.69
C GLY A 77 4.09 5.71 4.10
N ILE A 78 5.21 5.89 4.81
CA ILE A 78 5.74 7.22 5.13
C ILE A 78 6.80 7.61 4.09
N PRO A 79 6.98 8.92 3.81
CA PRO A 79 8.03 9.37 2.91
C PRO A 79 9.42 8.97 3.41
N ARG A 80 10.24 8.40 2.52
CA ARG A 80 11.64 8.07 2.79
C ARG A 80 12.41 9.36 3.11
N PRO A 81 13.03 9.47 4.30
CA PRO A 81 13.89 10.60 4.61
C PRO A 81 15.17 10.48 3.79
N CYS A 82 15.40 11.46 2.92
CA CYS A 82 16.55 11.50 2.01
C CYS A 82 17.48 12.66 2.32
N SER A 83 17.62 13.06 3.59
CA SER A 83 18.57 14.13 3.93
C SER A 83 20.00 13.60 4.06
N ASP A 84 20.97 14.32 3.49
CA ASP A 84 22.41 14.07 3.69
C ASP A 84 23.01 14.90 4.84
N PHE A 85 22.16 15.61 5.58
CA PHE A 85 22.51 16.54 6.65
C PHE A 85 23.33 17.75 6.19
N SER A 86 23.34 18.06 4.90
CA SER A 86 23.84 19.33 4.38
C SER A 86 22.69 20.32 4.21
N ASP A 87 22.76 21.47 4.89
CA ASP A 87 21.82 22.58 4.66
C ASP A 87 22.03 23.26 3.29
N CYS A 88 23.07 22.86 2.55
CA CYS A 88 23.45 23.41 1.25
C CYS A 88 23.07 22.51 0.08
N THR A 89 22.13 21.59 0.31
CA THR A 89 21.57 20.68 -0.69
C THR A 89 20.05 20.74 -0.60
N ILE A 90 19.40 20.61 -1.77
CA ILE A 90 17.98 20.27 -1.84
C ILE A 90 17.91 18.75 -1.86
N ASP A 91 17.35 18.21 -0.79
CA ASP A 91 17.24 16.79 -0.53
C ASP A 91 15.85 16.31 -0.92
N PHE A 92 15.76 15.40 -1.89
CA PHE A 92 14.49 14.78 -2.25
C PHE A 92 14.67 13.33 -2.66
N CYS A 93 13.58 12.58 -2.55
CA CYS A 93 13.53 11.20 -3.02
C CYS A 93 12.96 11.16 -4.44
N ASN A 94 13.63 10.43 -5.33
CA ASN A 94 13.22 10.28 -6.73
C ASN A 94 12.78 8.84 -7.02
N GLU A 95 11.51 8.67 -7.36
CA GLU A 95 10.90 7.37 -7.74
C GLU A 95 11.24 6.93 -9.17
N GLU A 96 11.66 7.86 -10.04
CA GLU A 96 12.06 7.48 -11.41
C GLU A 96 13.41 6.78 -11.41
N THR A 97 14.29 7.16 -10.47
CA THR A 97 15.65 6.61 -10.35
C THR A 97 15.82 5.71 -9.13
N ASP A 98 14.79 5.54 -8.30
CA ASP A 98 14.85 4.82 -7.02
C ASP A 98 16.03 5.25 -6.13
N GLU A 99 16.24 6.57 -6.00
CA GLU A 99 17.41 7.13 -5.31
C GLU A 99 17.06 8.37 -4.47
N CYS A 100 17.83 8.59 -3.41
CA CYS A 100 17.89 9.89 -2.75
C CYS A 100 18.79 10.82 -3.57
N VAL A 101 18.26 11.98 -3.95
CA VAL A 101 18.94 12.97 -4.78
C VAL A 101 19.24 14.21 -3.94
N PHE A 102 20.49 14.67 -4.01
CA PHE A 102 20.99 15.83 -3.29
C PHE A 102 21.51 16.85 -4.30
N VAL A 103 20.75 17.94 -4.51
CA VAL A 103 21.11 18.97 -5.49
C VAL A 103 21.78 20.14 -4.77
N PRO A 104 23.06 20.44 -5.07
CA PRO A 104 23.74 21.56 -4.43
C PRO A 104 23.02 22.89 -4.66
N LEU A 105 22.84 23.63 -3.57
CA LEU A 105 22.35 25.00 -3.63
C LEU A 105 23.44 25.94 -4.19
N PRO A 106 23.06 27.00 -4.94
CA PRO A 106 23.98 28.03 -5.36
C PRO A 106 24.66 28.73 -4.17
N ASP A 107 25.86 29.26 -4.41
CA ASP A 107 26.51 30.14 -3.44
C ASP A 107 25.60 31.32 -3.05
N TYR A 108 25.68 31.74 -1.80
CA TYR A 108 24.83 32.75 -1.15
C TYR A 108 23.38 32.33 -0.87
N SER A 109 23.01 31.08 -1.17
CA SER A 109 21.72 30.53 -0.71
C SER A 109 21.69 30.47 0.82
N PRO A 110 20.58 30.88 1.48
CA PRO A 110 20.45 30.77 2.92
C PRO A 110 20.56 29.32 3.38
N CYS A 111 21.23 29.10 4.51
CA CYS A 111 21.39 27.77 5.13
C CYS A 111 21.40 27.91 6.65
N GLY A 112 21.18 26.82 7.38
CA GLY A 112 21.11 26.83 8.84
C GLY A 112 19.79 27.37 9.40
N SER A 113 19.80 27.66 10.70
CA SER A 113 18.60 28.10 11.44
C SER A 113 18.40 29.61 11.49
N ASP A 114 19.33 30.40 10.93
CA ASP A 114 19.26 31.86 10.91
C ASP A 114 19.67 32.42 9.54
N SER A 115 19.32 33.68 9.28
CA SER A 115 19.62 34.34 8.00
C SER A 115 21.04 34.95 7.95
N SER A 116 21.96 34.54 8.83
CA SER A 116 23.34 35.04 8.87
C SER A 116 24.35 34.11 8.19
N THR A 117 23.94 32.88 7.88
CA THR A 117 24.74 31.88 7.18
C THR A 117 24.23 31.63 5.77
N CYS A 118 25.17 31.38 4.86
CA CYS A 118 24.88 30.99 3.48
C CYS A 118 25.85 29.94 2.97
N CYS A 119 25.42 29.25 1.92
CA CYS A 119 26.22 28.26 1.22
C CYS A 119 27.37 28.93 0.49
N ILE A 120 28.59 28.47 0.73
CA ILE A 120 29.79 28.85 -0.01
C ILE A 120 30.58 27.58 -0.30
N SER A 121 30.67 27.21 -1.59
CA SER A 121 31.30 25.96 -2.03
C SER A 121 30.76 24.73 -1.28
N GLY A 122 29.44 24.68 -1.08
CA GLY A 122 28.75 23.58 -0.39
C GLY A 122 28.85 23.57 1.14
N ASN A 123 29.50 24.56 1.76
CA ASN A 123 29.57 24.66 3.21
C ASN A 123 28.65 25.78 3.71
N CYS A 124 27.91 25.52 4.78
CA CYS A 124 27.11 26.53 5.45
C CYS A 124 28.00 27.36 6.39
N ILE A 125 28.35 28.58 6.00
CA ILE A 125 29.25 29.47 6.75
C ILE A 125 28.67 30.89 6.84
N PRO A 126 29.17 31.76 7.75
CA PRO A 126 28.71 33.15 7.83
C PRO A 126 28.87 33.87 6.50
N CYS A 127 27.83 34.60 6.10
CA CYS A 127 27.87 35.35 4.85
C CYS A 127 28.89 36.51 4.90
N PRO A 128 29.57 36.79 3.77
CA PRO A 128 30.42 37.96 3.63
C PRO A 128 29.69 39.29 3.79
#